data_AF-A0A1N6I6I9-F1
#
_entry.id   AF-A0A1N6I6I9-F1
#
_cell.length_a   1.000
_cell.length_b   1.000
_cell.length_c   1.000
_cell.angle_alpha   90.00
_cell.angle_beta   90.00
_cell.angle_gamma   90.00
#
_symmetry.space_group_name_H-M   'P 1'
#
loop_
_entity.id
_entity.type
_entity.pdbx_description
1 polymer ?
#
loop_
_entity_poly.entity_id
_entity_poly.type
_entity_poly.pdbx_seq_one_letter_code
_entity_poly.pdbx_strand_id
1 'polypeptide(L)'
;MRRFYTGLAWAIAASVVVQAAAIAFAFGGLLNRVSNGDVVDKALLESRQSGGTGEAGFWIHGIVGGAVIPLLAIVLVVVSFFVRARGAKLWAAITLALVAAQVTLGFTIVGAPYLGLIHGANALAIVAAAVIAAMRVRRMPRAPGERTAATEAGADQEEATSNAVSA
;
A
#
# COMPACT_ATOMS: atom_id res chain seq x y z
N MET A 1 5.77 -17.33 2.38
CA MET A 1 4.70 -16.61 1.65
C MET A 1 3.76 -15.80 2.53
N ARG A 2 3.26 -16.28 3.69
CA ARG A 2 2.35 -15.50 4.56
C ARG A 2 2.92 -14.14 5.00
N ARG A 3 4.15 -14.10 5.51
CA ARG A 3 4.83 -12.85 5.91
C ARG A 3 4.97 -11.88 4.73
N PHE A 4 5.41 -12.38 3.58
CA PHE A 4 5.58 -11.57 2.38
C PHE A 4 4.24 -11.00 1.87
N TYR A 5 3.20 -11.82 1.81
CA TYR A 5 1.83 -11.38 1.51
C TYR A 5 1.33 -10.29 2.46
N THR A 6 1.49 -10.50 3.77
CA THR A 6 1.10 -9.52 4.78
C THR A 6 1.90 -8.23 4.66
N GLY A 7 3.20 -8.30 4.39
CA GLY A 7 4.06 -7.15 4.15
C GLY A 7 3.64 -6.35 2.92
N LEU A 8 3.36 -7.03 1.80
CA LEU A 8 2.85 -6.40 0.57
C LEU A 8 1.52 -5.69 0.80
N ALA A 9 0.59 -6.34 1.51
CA ALA A 9 -0.70 -5.74 1.83
C ALA A 9 -0.56 -4.48 2.69
N TRP A 10 0.33 -4.50 3.70
CA TRP A 10 0.65 -3.28 4.47
C TRP A 10 1.36 -2.21 3.64
N ALA A 11 2.28 -2.59 2.75
CA ALA A 11 2.97 -1.66 1.88
C ALA A 11 1.98 -0.92 0.95
N ILE A 12 0.97 -1.62 0.41
CA ILE A 12 -0.10 -1.00 -0.38
C ILE A 12 -0.87 0.02 0.47
N ALA A 13 -1.33 -0.38 1.66
CA ALA A 13 -2.08 0.52 2.54
C ALA A 13 -1.27 1.77 2.91
N ALA A 14 0.00 1.61 3.31
CA ALA A 14 0.89 2.71 3.63
C ALA A 14 1.17 3.60 2.42
N SER A 15 1.34 3.02 1.22
CA SER A 15 1.55 3.78 -0.02
C SER A 15 0.37 4.69 -0.33
N VAL A 16 -0.87 4.23 -0.12
CA VAL A 16 -2.07 5.07 -0.32
C VAL A 16 -2.11 6.23 0.68
N VAL A 17 -1.72 5.99 1.95
CA VAL A 17 -1.62 7.07 2.96
C VAL A 17 -0.59 8.11 2.56
N VAL A 18 0.61 7.68 2.12
CA VAL A 18 1.64 8.58 1.60
C VAL A 18 1.13 9.38 0.41
N GLN A 19 0.38 8.73 -0.48
CA GLN A 19 -0.20 9.38 -1.65
C GLN A 19 -1.25 10.45 -1.29
N ALA A 20 -2.05 10.22 -0.26
CA ALA A 20 -3.00 11.19 0.27
C ALA A 20 -2.30 12.39 0.94
N ALA A 21 -1.24 12.14 1.70
CA ALA A 21 -0.41 13.20 2.27
C ALA A 21 0.29 14.03 1.19
N ALA A 22 0.82 13.37 0.15
CA ALA A 22 1.50 14.02 -0.97
C ALA A 22 0.57 14.96 -1.75
N ILE A 23 -0.67 14.55 -2.04
CA ILE A 23 -1.60 15.42 -2.74
C ILE A 23 -2.05 16.60 -1.87
N ALA A 24 -2.22 16.41 -0.55
CA ALA A 24 -2.48 17.51 0.37
C ALA A 24 -1.32 18.52 0.41
N PHE A 25 -0.07 18.04 0.43
CA PHE A 25 1.12 18.89 0.34
C PHE A 25 1.20 19.67 -0.98
N ALA A 26 0.88 19.01 -2.10
CA ALA A 26 0.85 19.63 -3.41
C ALA A 26 -0.16 20.78 -3.50
N PHE A 27 -1.40 20.53 -3.08
CA PHE A 27 -2.43 21.57 -3.04
C PHE A 27 -2.12 22.66 -2.02
N GLY A 28 -1.46 22.35 -0.90
CA GLY A 28 -0.97 23.36 0.04
C GLY A 28 0.04 24.32 -0.60
N GLY A 29 1.02 23.80 -1.34
CA GLY A 29 1.98 24.61 -2.09
C GLY A 29 1.33 25.46 -3.19
N LEU A 30 0.38 24.87 -3.93
CA LEU A 30 -0.43 25.57 -4.93
C LEU A 30 -1.22 26.73 -4.34
N LEU A 31 -1.95 26.49 -3.24
CA LEU A 31 -2.74 27.53 -2.57
C LEU A 31 -1.84 28.63 -2.01
N ASN A 32 -0.68 28.27 -1.47
CA ASN A 32 0.31 29.26 -1.00
C ASN A 32 0.79 30.17 -2.14
N ARG A 33 1.08 29.63 -3.34
CA ARG A 33 1.43 30.46 -4.50
C ARG A 33 0.33 31.45 -4.85
N VAL A 34 -0.90 30.95 -5.01
CA VAL A 34 -2.06 31.79 -5.35
C VAL A 34 -2.28 32.88 -4.30
N SER A 35 -2.09 32.54 -3.01
CA SER A 35 -2.21 33.49 -1.90
C SER A 35 -1.13 34.59 -1.93
N ASN A 36 0.03 34.30 -2.54
CA ASN A 36 1.12 35.26 -2.73
C ASN A 36 1.02 36.06 -4.04
N GLY A 37 -0.08 35.90 -4.80
CA GLY A 37 -0.36 36.70 -6.00
C GLY A 37 0.01 36.02 -7.33
N ASP A 38 0.50 34.78 -7.32
CA ASP A 38 0.76 34.04 -8.55
C ASP A 38 -0.56 33.64 -9.24
N VAL A 39 -0.54 33.60 -10.58
CA VAL A 39 -1.63 33.04 -11.39
C VAL A 39 -1.26 31.63 -11.83
N VAL A 40 -2.13 30.67 -11.57
CA VAL A 40 -1.96 29.29 -12.04
C VAL A 40 -2.87 29.06 -13.22
N ASP A 41 -2.28 29.02 -14.40
CA ASP A 41 -2.96 28.71 -15.65
C ASP A 41 -2.52 27.35 -16.21
N LYS A 42 -3.05 26.99 -17.38
CA LYS A 42 -2.72 25.74 -18.06
C LYS A 42 -1.24 25.65 -18.40
N ALA A 43 -0.60 26.75 -18.83
CA ALA A 43 0.80 26.75 -19.22
C ALA A 43 1.70 26.41 -18.02
N LEU A 44 1.40 26.95 -16.84
CA LEU A 44 2.14 26.65 -15.61
C LEU A 44 1.90 25.22 -15.10
N LEU A 45 0.70 24.67 -15.31
CA LEU A 45 0.43 23.26 -15.01
C LEU A 45 1.23 22.33 -15.93
N GLU A 46 1.29 22.62 -17.24
CA GLU A 46 2.03 21.82 -18.21
C GLU A 46 3.54 21.93 -18.04
N SER A 47 4.04 23.05 -17.51
CA SER A 47 5.46 23.21 -17.15
C SER A 47 5.87 22.41 -15.91
N ARG A 48 4.91 21.84 -15.16
CA ARG A 48 5.13 21.07 -13.92
C ARG A 48 5.84 21.88 -12.85
N GLN A 49 5.39 23.12 -12.68
CA GLN A 49 5.88 24.03 -11.65
C GLN A 49 4.75 24.65 -10.82
N SER A 50 3.49 24.28 -11.09
CA SER A 50 2.32 24.88 -10.45
C SER A 50 2.29 24.67 -8.93
N GLY A 51 2.88 23.61 -8.40
CA GLY A 51 2.82 23.25 -6.99
C GLY A 51 3.79 24.02 -6.08
N GLY A 52 4.81 24.70 -6.61
CA GLY A 52 5.74 25.43 -5.74
C GLY A 52 6.61 24.53 -4.93
N THR A 53 6.78 24.91 -3.67
CA THR A 53 7.36 24.03 -2.66
C THR A 53 6.63 22.68 -2.59
N GLY A 54 5.33 22.66 -2.93
CA GLY A 54 4.48 21.47 -3.00
C GLY A 54 4.61 20.63 -4.28
N GLU A 55 5.36 21.06 -5.30
CA GLU A 55 5.40 20.40 -6.62
C GLU A 55 5.72 18.89 -6.52
N ALA A 56 6.66 18.52 -5.65
CA ALA A 56 7.01 17.13 -5.42
C ALA A 56 5.81 16.27 -4.98
N GLY A 57 4.80 16.85 -4.33
CA GLY A 57 3.58 16.15 -3.95
C GLY A 57 2.75 15.66 -5.14
N PHE A 58 2.67 16.43 -6.23
CA PHE A 58 1.98 15.98 -7.46
C PHE A 58 2.72 14.80 -8.09
N TRP A 59 4.05 14.87 -8.15
CA TRP A 59 4.89 13.78 -8.67
C TRP A 59 4.77 12.52 -7.83
N ILE A 60 4.86 12.62 -6.51
CA ILE A 60 4.73 11.49 -5.59
C ILE A 60 3.33 10.88 -5.72
N HIS A 61 2.28 11.71 -5.72
CA HIS A 61 0.90 11.23 -5.89
C HIS A 61 0.73 10.46 -7.21
N GLY A 62 1.18 11.05 -8.32
CA GLY A 62 1.08 10.46 -9.65
C GLY A 62 1.89 9.18 -9.84
N ILE A 63 3.15 9.15 -9.43
CA ILE A 63 4.03 7.97 -9.60
C ILE A 63 3.59 6.83 -8.67
N VAL A 64 3.33 7.14 -7.40
CA VAL A 64 2.94 6.11 -6.43
C VAL A 64 1.57 5.53 -6.79
N GLY A 65 0.62 6.36 -7.21
CA GLY A 65 -0.71 5.92 -7.64
C GLY A 65 -0.78 5.24 -8.98
N GLY A 66 -0.07 5.79 -9.98
CA GLY A 66 -0.10 5.29 -11.35
C GLY A 66 0.80 4.07 -11.60
N ALA A 67 1.84 3.85 -10.78
CA ALA A 67 2.82 2.79 -11.04
C ALA A 67 3.10 1.90 -9.81
N VAL A 68 3.50 2.48 -8.67
CA VAL A 68 3.99 1.70 -7.52
C VAL A 68 2.88 0.82 -6.91
N ILE A 69 1.74 1.41 -6.58
CA ILE A 69 0.60 0.67 -6.01
C ILE A 69 0.07 -0.41 -6.97
N PRO A 70 -0.16 -0.13 -8.28
CA PRO A 70 -0.50 -1.15 -9.26
C PRO A 70 0.47 -2.33 -9.29
N LEU A 71 1.78 -2.06 -9.30
CA LEU A 71 2.80 -3.11 -9.29
C LEU A 71 2.71 -3.95 -8.02
N LEU A 72 2.62 -3.32 -6.85
CA LEU A 72 2.47 -4.02 -5.57
C LEU A 72 1.20 -4.88 -5.53
N ALA A 73 0.08 -4.40 -6.08
CA ALA A 73 -1.18 -5.14 -6.13
C ALA A 73 -1.09 -6.37 -7.04
N ILE A 74 -0.41 -6.26 -8.19
CA ILE A 74 -0.13 -7.40 -9.07
C ILE A 74 0.74 -8.43 -8.34
N VAL A 75 1.81 -7.99 -7.69
CA VAL A 75 2.69 -8.89 -6.92
C VAL A 75 1.92 -9.54 -5.77
N LEU A 76 1.02 -8.82 -5.09
CA LEU A 76 0.16 -9.38 -4.05
C LEU A 76 -0.73 -10.51 -4.60
N VAL A 77 -1.32 -10.34 -5.79
CA VAL A 77 -2.11 -11.38 -6.46
C VAL A 77 -1.25 -12.59 -6.78
N VAL A 78 -0.07 -12.41 -7.38
CA VAL A 78 0.87 -13.51 -7.67
C VAL A 78 1.22 -14.28 -6.40
N VAL A 79 1.61 -13.57 -5.34
CA VAL A 79 1.98 -14.16 -4.04
C VAL A 79 0.79 -14.88 -3.39
N SER A 80 -0.44 -14.40 -3.60
CA SER A 80 -1.65 -14.99 -3.01
C SER A 80 -1.88 -16.45 -3.42
N PHE A 81 -1.42 -16.88 -4.61
CA PHE A 81 -1.51 -18.26 -5.07
C PHE A 81 -0.65 -19.22 -4.24
N PHE A 82 0.42 -18.71 -3.63
CA PHE A 82 1.33 -19.50 -2.80
C PHE A 82 1.00 -19.40 -1.30
N VAL A 83 -0.08 -18.71 -0.92
CA VAL A 83 -0.54 -18.62 0.46
C VAL A 83 -1.70 -19.58 0.68
N ARG A 84 -1.47 -20.62 1.49
CA ARG A 84 -2.51 -21.57 1.94
C ARG A 84 -3.40 -20.97 3.04
N ALA A 85 -4.05 -19.84 2.75
CA ALA A 85 -4.99 -19.18 3.65
C ALA A 85 -6.31 -18.89 2.93
N ARG A 86 -7.43 -19.31 3.54
CA ARG A 86 -8.78 -19.09 3.00
C ARG A 86 -9.02 -17.59 2.80
N GLY A 87 -9.37 -17.20 1.58
CA GLY A 87 -9.64 -15.82 1.20
C GLY A 87 -8.43 -14.98 0.80
N ALA A 88 -7.19 -15.47 0.86
CA ALA A 88 -6.02 -14.68 0.43
C ALA A 88 -6.14 -14.25 -1.05
N LYS A 89 -6.49 -15.19 -1.94
CA LYS A 89 -6.70 -14.92 -3.37
C LYS A 89 -7.84 -13.91 -3.61
N LEU A 90 -8.95 -14.04 -2.87
CA LEU A 90 -10.10 -13.15 -3.02
C LEU A 90 -9.74 -11.71 -2.65
N TRP A 91 -9.11 -11.49 -1.49
CA TRP A 91 -8.76 -10.14 -1.06
C TRP A 91 -7.66 -9.51 -1.90
N ALA A 92 -6.70 -10.30 -2.39
CA ALA A 92 -5.73 -9.81 -3.36
C ALA A 92 -6.41 -9.36 -4.66
N ALA A 93 -7.36 -10.15 -5.19
CA ALA A 93 -8.11 -9.80 -6.40
C ALA A 93 -9.00 -8.55 -6.20
N ILE A 94 -9.69 -8.46 -5.06
CA ILE A 94 -10.47 -7.25 -4.70
C ILE A 94 -9.55 -6.02 -4.67
N THR A 95 -8.40 -6.14 -4.01
CA THR A 95 -7.42 -5.04 -3.92
C THR A 95 -6.96 -4.61 -5.31
N LEU A 96 -6.61 -5.56 -6.20
CA LEU A 96 -6.20 -5.25 -7.56
C LEU A 96 -7.33 -4.59 -8.38
N ALA A 97 -8.57 -5.08 -8.26
CA ALA A 97 -9.72 -4.50 -8.95
C ALA A 97 -9.98 -3.05 -8.51
N LEU A 98 -9.93 -2.78 -7.20
CA LEU A 98 -10.06 -1.42 -6.66
C LEU A 98 -8.91 -0.52 -7.13
N VAL A 99 -7.67 -1.02 -7.18
CA VAL A 99 -6.51 -0.27 -7.70
C VAL A 99 -6.67 0.06 -9.19
N ALA A 100 -7.14 -0.89 -10.00
CA ALA A 100 -7.42 -0.64 -11.42
C ALA A 100 -8.51 0.43 -11.62
N ALA A 101 -9.57 0.37 -10.81
CA ALA A 101 -10.60 1.40 -10.78
C ALA A 101 -10.02 2.77 -10.35
N GLN A 102 -9.14 2.80 -9.35
CA GLN A 102 -8.49 4.03 -8.85
C GLN A 102 -7.69 4.74 -9.93
N VAL A 103 -6.88 3.98 -10.68
CA VAL A 103 -6.05 4.52 -11.76
C VAL A 103 -6.93 5.09 -12.86
N THR A 104 -7.98 4.37 -13.26
CA THR A 104 -8.96 4.83 -14.25
C THR A 104 -9.63 6.13 -13.81
N LEU A 105 -10.10 6.20 -12.56
CA LEU A 105 -10.71 7.40 -12.00
C LEU A 105 -9.71 8.57 -11.94
N GLY A 106 -8.45 8.31 -11.60
CA GLY A 106 -7.41 9.34 -11.51
C GLY A 106 -7.12 10.02 -12.85
N PHE A 107 -6.98 9.23 -13.93
CA PHE A 107 -6.72 9.77 -15.27
C PHE A 107 -7.94 10.45 -15.91
N THR A 108 -9.15 10.18 -15.44
CA THR A 108 -10.39 10.71 -16.03
C THR A 108 -10.89 12.00 -15.34
N ILE A 109 -10.31 12.40 -14.21
CA ILE A 109 -10.72 13.57 -13.42
C ILE A 109 -10.74 14.89 -14.22
N VAL A 110 -9.82 15.08 -15.16
CA VAL A 110 -9.70 16.34 -15.93
C VAL A 110 -10.95 16.58 -16.79
N GLY A 111 -11.63 15.51 -17.25
CA GLY A 111 -12.87 15.61 -18.00
C GLY A 111 -14.14 15.63 -17.14
N ALA A 112 -14.05 15.20 -15.88
CA ALA A 112 -15.19 15.07 -14.97
C ALA A 112 -14.75 15.24 -13.49
N PRO A 113 -14.65 16.47 -12.97
CA PRO A 113 -14.04 16.75 -11.66
C PRO A 113 -14.72 16.04 -10.48
N TYR A 114 -16.03 15.79 -10.56
CA TYR A 114 -16.79 15.07 -9.52
C TYR A 114 -16.33 13.63 -9.34
N LEU A 115 -15.67 13.02 -10.33
CA LEU A 115 -15.02 11.71 -10.18
C LEU A 115 -13.91 11.74 -9.13
N GLY A 116 -13.38 12.92 -8.77
CA GLY A 116 -12.45 13.10 -7.66
C GLY A 116 -13.01 12.64 -6.30
N LEU A 117 -14.32 12.80 -6.08
CA LEU A 117 -14.97 12.32 -4.85
C LEU A 117 -14.96 10.78 -4.80
N ILE A 118 -15.29 10.15 -5.94
CA ILE A 118 -15.32 8.68 -6.06
C ILE A 118 -13.89 8.13 -5.97
N HIS A 119 -12.92 8.80 -6.58
CA HIS A 119 -11.49 8.48 -6.47
C HIS A 119 -11.02 8.52 -5.01
N GLY A 120 -11.35 9.57 -4.25
CA GLY A 120 -11.01 9.66 -2.84
C GLY A 120 -11.65 8.53 -2.00
N ALA A 121 -12.93 8.23 -2.22
CA ALA A 121 -13.62 7.15 -1.53
C ALA A 121 -13.02 5.76 -1.88
N ASN A 122 -12.70 5.52 -3.15
CA ASN A 122 -12.10 4.26 -3.59
C ASN A 122 -10.67 4.08 -3.06
N ALA A 123 -9.89 5.15 -2.86
CA ALA A 123 -8.60 5.09 -2.16
C ALA A 123 -8.76 4.53 -0.74
N LEU A 124 -9.76 4.99 0.02
CA LEU A 124 -10.05 4.46 1.35
C LEU A 124 -10.49 2.99 1.30
N ALA A 125 -11.26 2.61 0.28
CA ALA A 125 -11.63 1.21 0.06
C ALA A 125 -10.41 0.30 -0.21
N ILE A 126 -9.42 0.78 -0.97
CA ILE A 126 -8.14 0.07 -1.18
C ILE A 126 -7.43 -0.14 0.16
N VAL A 127 -7.31 0.90 0.98
CA VAL A 127 -6.70 0.79 2.31
C VAL A 127 -7.42 -0.25 3.15
N ALA A 128 -8.76 -0.18 3.21
CA ALA A 128 -9.56 -1.14 3.96
C ALA A 128 -9.36 -2.58 3.47
N ALA A 129 -9.43 -2.81 2.15
CA ALA A 129 -9.22 -4.14 1.55
C ALA A 129 -7.82 -4.69 1.85
N ALA A 130 -6.78 -3.86 1.72
CA ALA A 130 -5.41 -4.22 1.98
C ALA A 130 -5.17 -4.54 3.47
N VAL A 131 -5.74 -3.75 4.38
CA VAL A 131 -5.68 -4.02 5.83
C VAL A 131 -6.39 -5.33 6.18
N ILE A 132 -7.58 -5.57 5.62
CA ILE A 132 -8.32 -6.83 5.84
C ILE A 132 -7.51 -8.02 5.31
N ALA A 133 -6.90 -7.89 4.13
CA ALA A 133 -6.01 -8.90 3.56
C ALA A 133 -4.86 -9.23 4.52
N ALA A 134 -4.18 -8.21 5.04
CA ALA A 134 -3.06 -8.35 5.97
C ALA A 134 -3.48 -9.03 7.28
N MET A 135 -4.61 -8.61 7.86
CA MET A 135 -5.08 -9.14 9.15
C MET A 135 -5.57 -10.58 9.07
N ARG A 136 -6.33 -10.95 8.02
CA ARG A 136 -6.89 -12.31 7.89
C ARG A 136 -5.82 -13.38 7.81
N VAL A 137 -4.73 -13.13 7.09
CA VAL A 137 -3.64 -14.10 6.94
C VAL A 137 -2.83 -14.26 8.24
N ARG A 138 -2.69 -13.19 9.03
CA ARG A 138 -2.00 -13.21 10.34
C ARG A 138 -2.74 -14.00 11.41
N ARG A 139 -4.07 -13.97 11.41
CA ARG A 139 -4.91 -14.61 12.45
C ARG A 139 -5.08 -16.11 12.28
N MET A 140 -4.56 -16.70 11.19
CA MET A 140 -4.66 -18.15 10.99
C MET A 140 -3.59 -18.90 11.79
N PRO A 141 -3.96 -20.02 12.47
CA PRO A 141 -3.00 -20.86 13.17
C PRO A 141 -1.86 -21.30 12.25
N ARG A 142 -0.62 -21.25 12.75
CA ARG A 142 0.52 -21.91 12.10
C ARG A 142 0.27 -23.42 12.09
N ALA A 143 0.62 -24.05 10.97
CA ALA A 143 0.56 -25.50 10.87
C ALA A 143 1.42 -26.14 11.98
N PRO A 144 1.02 -27.31 12.52
CA PRO A 144 1.69 -27.95 13.65
C PRO A 144 3.21 -28.09 13.50
N GLY A 145 3.72 -28.32 12.28
CA GLY A 145 5.14 -28.56 12.01
C GLY A 145 6.10 -27.38 12.22
N GLU A 146 5.61 -26.12 12.26
CA GLU A 146 6.46 -24.97 12.63
C GLU A 146 6.63 -24.83 14.16
N ARG A 147 5.75 -25.46 14.95
CA ARG A 147 5.86 -25.46 16.42
C ARG A 147 6.81 -26.55 16.89
N THR A 148 6.77 -27.74 16.29
CA THR A 148 7.65 -28.86 16.65
C THR A 148 9.12 -28.51 16.44
N ALA A 149 9.50 -27.92 15.30
CA ALA A 149 10.89 -27.55 15.04
C ALA A 149 11.44 -26.44 15.95
N ALA A 150 10.57 -25.53 16.44
CA ALA A 150 10.98 -24.49 17.38
C ALA A 150 11.05 -25.00 18.83
N THR A 151 10.23 -26.00 19.17
CA THR A 151 10.27 -26.68 20.48
C THR A 151 11.43 -27.66 20.56
N GLU A 152 11.72 -28.43 19.50
CA GLU A 152 12.89 -29.31 19.42
C GLU A 152 14.20 -28.51 19.44
N ALA A 153 14.31 -27.42 18.66
CA ALA A 153 15.50 -26.57 18.69
C ALA A 153 15.72 -25.83 20.03
N GLY A 154 14.66 -25.66 20.83
CA GLY A 154 14.76 -25.14 22.19
C GLY A 154 15.18 -26.20 23.20
N ALA A 155 14.65 -27.41 23.08
CA ALA A 155 15.00 -28.55 23.92
C ALA A 155 16.46 -28.99 23.72
N ASP A 156 16.94 -29.01 22.48
CA ASP A 156 18.33 -29.35 22.16
C ASP A 156 19.34 -28.33 22.74
N GLN A 157 18.97 -27.06 22.85
CA GLN A 157 19.79 -26.02 23.49
C GLN A 157 19.77 -26.13 25.02
N GLU A 158 18.65 -26.48 25.61
CA GLU A 158 18.51 -26.70 27.05
C GLU A 158 19.28 -27.94 27.51
N GLU A 159 19.27 -29.02 26.71
CA GLU A 159 20.05 -30.23 26.97
C GLU A 159 21.56 -30.02 26.78
N ALA A 160 21.97 -29.28 25.74
CA ALA A 160 23.38 -28.93 25.52
C ALA A 160 23.96 -28.05 26.64
N THR A 161 23.17 -27.13 27.20
CA THR A 161 23.62 -26.26 28.30
C THR A 161 23.65 -26.99 29.64
N SER A 162 22.73 -27.92 29.88
CA SER A 162 22.72 -28.74 31.10
C SER A 162 23.93 -29.68 31.19
N ASN A 163 24.33 -30.27 30.07
CA ASN A 163 25.50 -31.16 29.99
C ASN A 163 26.84 -30.40 30.14
N ALA A 164 26.90 -29.13 29.75
CA ALA A 164 28.10 -28.30 29.89
C ALA A 164 28.34 -27.81 31.33
N VAL A 165 27.31 -27.75 32.18
CA VAL A 165 27.41 -27.32 33.59
C VAL A 165 27.70 -28.52 34.52
N SER A 166 27.53 -29.74 34.02
CA SER A 166 27.68 -30.99 34.80
C SER A 166 29.03 -31.70 34.60
N ALA A 167 29.99 -31.09 33.89
CA ALA A 167 31.34 -31.59 33.62
C ALA A 167 32.40 -30.68 34.27
#